data_AF-A0A810BJL4-F1
#
_entry.id   AF-A0A810BJL4-F1
#
_cell.length_a   1.000
_cell.length_b   1.000
_cell.length_c   1.000
_cell.angle_alpha   90.00
_cell.angle_beta   90.00
_cell.angle_gamma   90.00
#
_symmetry.space_group_name_H-M   'P 1'
#
loop_
_entity.id
_entity.type
_entity.pdbx_description
1 polymer ?
#
loop_
_entity_poly.entity_id
_entity_poly.type
_entity_poly.pdbx_seq_one_letter_code
_entity_poly.pdbx_strand_id
1 'polypeptide(L)'
;MKRPDSIIAVISLAAIAVWTFVALPIIYLPSGKSDTFLGIGNTAWTAVGALATVVYCCLTAGLLFFAVYQVTTARADAKINRTLAACDRYDTDPVLDGVARRIAEAFDNGDLAKDPKKYKVDLFSIFNYFESIAIGVSRGQYDEEIVRDQLEHIIVSYVDDIIVSGVSGWPKVSVGEDEYFNHMMKLYREWKAA
;
A
#
# COMPACT_ATOMS: atom_id res chain seq x y z
N MET A 1 -0.62 15.62 -13.11
CA MET A 1 0.14 16.86 -13.46
C MET A 1 0.71 17.46 -12.17
N LYS A 2 2.03 17.37 -11.95
CA LYS A 2 2.69 18.03 -10.80
C LYS A 2 2.62 19.55 -11.02
N ARG A 3 2.04 20.29 -10.06
CA ARG A 3 1.77 21.73 -10.22
C ARG A 3 3.09 22.52 -10.40
N PRO A 4 3.19 23.38 -11.43
CA PRO A 4 4.38 24.20 -11.71
C PRO A 4 4.73 25.15 -10.56
N ASP A 5 3.77 25.46 -9.70
CA ASP A 5 3.93 26.35 -8.54
C ASP A 5 5.01 25.88 -7.56
N SER A 6 5.18 24.57 -7.41
CA SER A 6 6.19 24.00 -6.51
C SER A 6 7.63 24.22 -7.01
N ILE A 7 7.84 24.20 -8.32
CA ILE A 7 9.16 24.43 -8.93
C ILE A 7 9.51 25.91 -8.86
N ILE A 8 8.53 26.79 -9.11
CA ILE A 8 8.71 28.25 -9.02
C ILE A 8 9.08 28.64 -7.58
N ALA A 9 8.39 28.10 -6.58
CA ALA A 9 8.68 28.37 -5.18
C ALA A 9 10.13 28.00 -4.79
N VAL A 10 10.61 26.83 -5.24
CA VAL A 10 11.99 26.39 -4.96
C VAL A 10 13.02 27.27 -5.66
N ILE A 11 12.79 27.64 -6.92
CA ILE A 11 13.70 28.52 -7.69
C ILE A 11 13.76 29.92 -7.07
N SER A 12 12.62 30.49 -6.68
CA SER A 12 12.57 31.81 -6.03
C SER A 12 13.30 31.81 -4.69
N LEU A 13 13.16 30.75 -3.89
CA LEU A 13 13.83 30.63 -2.59
C LEU A 13 15.34 30.47 -2.76
N ALA A 14 15.79 29.71 -3.77
CA ALA A 14 17.20 29.58 -4.12
C ALA A 14 17.80 30.91 -4.61
N ALA A 15 17.06 31.67 -5.44
CA ALA A 15 17.51 32.98 -5.92
C ALA A 15 17.65 34.00 -4.78
N ILE A 16 16.71 34.01 -3.83
CA ILE A 16 16.78 34.88 -2.64
C ILE A 16 17.98 34.50 -1.76
N ALA A 17 18.25 33.19 -1.58
CA ALA A 17 19.41 32.72 -0.82
C ALA A 17 20.73 33.13 -1.48
N VAL A 18 20.87 32.97 -2.80
CA VAL A 18 22.08 33.42 -3.52
C VAL A 18 22.25 34.94 -3.41
N TRP A 19 21.16 35.70 -3.53
CA TRP A 19 21.22 37.16 -3.39
C TRP A 19 21.67 37.61 -2.00
N THR A 20 21.15 36.98 -0.94
CA THR A 20 21.46 37.34 0.45
C THR A 20 22.82 36.86 0.93
N PHE A 21 23.24 35.65 0.56
CA PHE A 21 24.46 35.05 1.09
C PHE A 21 25.68 35.19 0.17
N VAL A 22 25.51 35.52 -1.11
CA VAL A 22 26.62 35.64 -2.07
C VAL A 22 26.72 37.05 -2.63
N ALA A 23 25.64 37.57 -3.22
CA ALA A 23 25.70 38.87 -3.89
C ALA A 23 25.86 40.04 -2.90
N LEU A 24 25.08 40.05 -1.82
CA LEU A 24 25.12 41.11 -0.80
C LEU A 24 26.50 41.28 -0.14
N PRO A 25 27.19 40.21 0.30
CA PRO A 25 28.55 40.32 0.83
C PRO A 25 29.56 40.84 -0.20
N ILE A 26 29.51 40.37 -1.44
CA ILE A 26 30.45 40.81 -2.50
C ILE A 26 30.29 42.30 -2.82
N ILE A 27 29.05 42.80 -2.86
CA ILE A 27 28.75 44.21 -3.18
C ILE A 27 29.17 45.15 -2.04
N TYR A 28 29.03 44.71 -0.78
CA TYR A 28 29.22 45.58 0.38
C TYR A 28 30.57 45.46 1.09
N LEU A 29 31.42 44.46 0.77
CA LEU A 29 32.76 44.30 1.36
C LEU A 29 33.67 45.50 1.02
N PRO A 30 34.02 46.36 2.00
CA PRO A 30 35.00 47.39 1.77
C PRO A 30 36.39 46.74 1.69
N SER A 31 37.19 47.08 0.67
CA SER A 31 38.54 46.54 0.48
C SER A 31 39.59 47.05 1.49
N GLY A 32 39.16 47.73 2.55
CA GLY A 32 40.00 48.29 3.59
C GLY A 32 39.91 47.48 4.89
N LYS A 33 41.07 47.28 5.55
CA LYS A 33 41.24 46.59 6.84
C LYS A 33 40.45 47.26 7.99
N SER A 34 39.13 47.12 8.02
CA SER A 34 38.35 47.31 9.25
C SER A 34 37.95 45.94 9.78
N ASP A 35 38.32 45.63 11.02
CA ASP A 35 37.94 44.39 11.73
C ASP A 35 36.41 44.26 11.98
N THR A 36 35.63 45.16 11.37
CA THR A 36 34.19 45.27 11.45
C THR A 36 33.61 45.41 10.04
N PHE A 37 32.64 44.57 9.70
CA PHE A 37 31.87 44.63 8.46
C PHE A 37 30.44 45.07 8.80
N LEU A 38 29.94 46.13 8.14
CA LEU A 38 28.64 46.77 8.46
C LEU A 38 28.48 47.18 9.94
N GLY A 39 29.58 47.59 10.60
CA GLY A 39 29.58 47.97 12.01
C GLY A 39 29.56 46.79 13.00
N ILE A 40 29.65 45.56 12.50
CA ILE A 40 29.61 44.32 13.28
C ILE A 40 30.97 43.62 13.20
N GLY A 41 31.58 43.30 14.34
CA GLY A 41 32.87 42.61 14.39
C GLY A 41 32.80 41.15 13.95
N ASN A 42 33.95 40.55 13.63
CA ASN A 42 34.07 39.16 13.14
C ASN A 42 33.33 38.14 14.02
N THR A 43 33.43 38.25 15.36
CA THR A 43 32.76 37.34 16.31
C THR A 43 31.24 37.36 16.17
N ALA A 44 30.66 38.53 15.94
CA ALA A 44 29.21 38.67 15.79
C ALA A 44 28.73 38.16 14.42
N TRP A 45 29.53 38.32 13.36
CA TRP A 45 29.24 37.67 12.07
C TRP A 45 29.32 36.14 12.14
N THR A 46 30.27 35.59 12.90
CA THR A 46 30.32 34.14 13.17
C THR A 46 29.07 33.68 13.92
N ALA A 47 28.58 34.43 14.90
CA ALA A 47 27.36 34.11 15.62
C ALA A 47 26.11 34.14 14.72
N VAL A 48 26.02 35.14 13.82
CA VAL A 48 24.95 35.22 12.81
C VAL A 48 25.01 34.03 11.84
N GLY A 49 26.20 33.67 11.37
CA GLY A 49 26.41 32.50 10.51
C GLY A 49 26.01 31.20 11.20
N ALA A 50 26.40 31.01 12.46
CA ALA A 50 26.02 29.84 13.25
C ALA A 50 24.50 29.75 13.45
N LEU A 51 23.82 30.88 13.74
CA LEU A 51 22.37 30.92 13.85
C LEU A 51 21.69 30.58 12.51
N ALA A 52 22.21 31.11 11.40
CA ALA A 52 21.73 30.78 10.07
C ALA A 52 21.90 29.27 9.74
N THR A 53 23.02 28.67 10.13
CA THR A 53 23.23 27.21 9.99
C THR A 53 22.23 26.41 10.82
N VAL A 54 21.96 26.81 12.07
CA VAL A 54 20.95 26.14 12.91
C VAL A 54 19.57 26.21 12.25
N VAL A 55 19.17 27.39 11.76
CA VAL A 55 17.90 27.57 11.04
C VAL A 55 17.86 26.68 9.79
N TYR A 56 18.94 26.63 9.01
CA TYR A 56 19.04 25.76 7.83
C TYR A 56 18.90 24.28 8.21
N CYS A 57 19.59 23.82 9.26
CA CYS A 57 19.46 22.46 9.77
C CYS A 57 18.03 22.14 10.20
N CYS A 58 17.34 23.05 10.88
CA CYS A 58 15.94 22.87 11.25
C CYS A 58 15.03 22.75 10.02
N LEU A 59 15.25 23.57 8.99
CA LEU A 59 14.50 23.49 7.73
C LEU A 59 14.73 22.16 7.02
N THR A 60 15.99 21.70 6.93
CA THR A 60 16.33 20.40 6.33
C THR A 60 15.69 19.25 7.10
N ALA A 61 15.71 19.29 8.43
CA ALA A 61 15.05 18.28 9.27
C ALA A 61 13.53 18.25 9.04
N GLY A 62 12.90 19.42 8.91
CA GLY A 62 11.48 19.53 8.56
C GLY A 62 11.15 18.91 7.20
N LEU A 63 11.96 19.19 6.17
CA LEU A 63 11.79 18.58 4.84
C LEU A 63 11.94 17.06 4.88
N LEU A 64 12.91 16.55 5.64
CA LEU A 64 13.08 15.10 5.82
C LEU A 64 11.86 14.46 6.48
N PHE A 65 11.32 15.09 7.52
CA PHE A 65 10.11 14.64 8.19
C PHE A 65 8.93 14.54 7.22
N PHE A 66 8.69 15.60 6.42
CA PHE A 66 7.63 15.58 5.41
C PHE A 66 7.85 14.52 4.34
N ALA A 67 9.08 14.30 3.90
CA ALA A 67 9.40 13.26 2.92
C ALA A 67 9.10 11.86 3.47
N VAL A 68 9.48 11.57 4.72
CA VAL A 68 9.16 10.30 5.38
C VAL A 68 7.64 10.13 5.51
N TYR A 69 6.94 11.16 5.97
CA TYR A 69 5.48 11.14 6.09
C TYR A 69 4.80 10.80 4.75
N GLN A 70 5.17 11.51 3.67
CA GLN A 70 4.61 11.26 2.33
C GLN A 70 4.88 9.83 1.82
N VAL A 71 6.07 9.28 2.08
CA VAL A 71 6.38 7.90 1.69
C VAL A 71 5.53 6.91 2.48
N THR A 72 5.32 7.14 3.77
CA THR A 72 4.48 6.26 4.60
C THR A 72 3.02 6.28 4.17
N THR A 73 2.45 7.47 3.91
CA THR A 73 1.06 7.58 3.45
C THR A 73 0.89 6.99 2.05
N ALA A 74 1.81 7.28 1.13
CA ALA A 74 1.76 6.71 -0.22
C ALA A 74 1.86 5.17 -0.22
N ARG A 75 2.60 4.58 0.74
CA ARG A 75 2.64 3.12 0.92
C ARG A 75 1.30 2.57 1.41
N ALA A 76 0.63 3.24 2.34
CA ALA A 76 -0.70 2.86 2.80
C ALA A 76 -1.72 2.94 1.67
N ASP A 77 -1.75 4.05 0.93
CA ASP A 77 -2.64 4.23 -0.22
C ASP A 77 -2.37 3.20 -1.32
N ALA A 78 -1.10 2.86 -1.58
CA ALA A 78 -0.74 1.82 -2.54
C ALA A 78 -1.21 0.43 -2.09
N LYS A 79 -1.15 0.12 -0.78
CA LYS A 79 -1.66 -1.13 -0.21
C LYS A 79 -3.18 -1.23 -0.41
N ILE A 80 -3.91 -0.17 -0.08
CA ILE A 80 -5.37 -0.09 -0.25
C ILE A 80 -5.75 -0.29 -1.72
N ASN A 81 -5.16 0.48 -2.63
CA ASN A 81 -5.46 0.40 -4.06
C ASN A 81 -5.13 -0.98 -4.65
N ARG A 82 -4.02 -1.59 -4.22
CA ARG A 82 -3.66 -2.94 -4.67
C ARG A 82 -4.64 -3.99 -4.14
N THR A 83 -5.15 -3.81 -2.92
CA THR A 83 -6.15 -4.70 -2.32
C THR A 83 -7.46 -4.61 -3.06
N LEU A 84 -7.97 -3.39 -3.28
CA LEU A 84 -9.20 -3.16 -4.05
C LEU A 84 -9.09 -3.73 -5.47
N ALA A 85 -7.97 -3.47 -6.16
CA ALA A 85 -7.74 -4.04 -7.50
C ALA A 85 -7.60 -5.57 -7.48
N ALA A 86 -7.17 -6.17 -6.38
CA ALA A 86 -7.13 -7.61 -6.25
C ALA A 86 -8.54 -8.17 -6.06
N CYS A 87 -9.36 -7.58 -5.18
CA CYS A 87 -10.76 -7.95 -4.97
C CYS A 87 -11.61 -7.76 -6.23
N ASP A 88 -11.49 -6.62 -6.91
CA ASP A 88 -12.24 -6.30 -8.15
C ASP A 88 -11.96 -7.28 -9.29
N ARG A 89 -10.80 -7.95 -9.29
CA ARG A 89 -10.50 -9.01 -10.27
C ARG A 89 -11.42 -10.22 -10.15
N TYR A 90 -11.98 -10.49 -8.97
CA TYR A 90 -12.93 -11.58 -8.82
C TYR A 90 -14.15 -11.38 -9.74
N ASP A 91 -14.65 -10.15 -9.81
CA ASP A 91 -15.84 -9.79 -10.60
C ASP A 91 -15.51 -9.43 -12.05
N THR A 92 -14.33 -8.86 -12.30
CA THR A 92 -13.96 -8.31 -13.62
C THR A 92 -13.17 -9.27 -14.49
N ASP A 93 -12.54 -10.31 -13.94
CA ASP A 93 -11.80 -11.29 -14.72
C ASP A 93 -12.77 -12.23 -15.46
N PRO A 94 -12.81 -12.24 -16.81
CA PRO A 94 -13.75 -13.04 -17.58
C PRO A 94 -13.55 -14.55 -17.40
N VAL A 95 -12.35 -14.99 -17.01
CA VAL A 95 -12.07 -16.40 -16.70
C VAL A 95 -12.72 -16.76 -15.36
N LEU A 96 -12.56 -15.92 -14.34
CA LEU A 96 -13.16 -16.16 -13.02
C LEU A 96 -14.69 -16.06 -13.08
N ASP A 97 -15.26 -15.06 -13.76
CA ASP A 97 -16.72 -14.96 -13.97
C ASP A 97 -17.26 -16.20 -14.69
N GLY A 98 -16.59 -16.65 -15.76
CA GLY A 98 -16.98 -17.85 -16.48
C GLY A 98 -16.92 -19.12 -15.61
N VAL A 99 -15.91 -19.24 -14.76
CA VAL A 99 -15.76 -20.36 -13.81
C VAL A 99 -16.84 -20.29 -12.73
N ALA A 100 -17.05 -19.13 -12.12
CA ALA A 100 -18.03 -18.91 -11.06
C ALA A 100 -19.45 -19.24 -11.54
N ARG A 101 -19.82 -18.79 -12.74
CA ARG A 101 -21.13 -19.13 -13.36
C ARG A 101 -21.30 -20.62 -13.60
N ARG A 102 -20.28 -21.30 -14.16
CA ARG A 102 -20.33 -22.76 -14.38
C ARG A 102 -20.50 -23.53 -13.07
N ILE A 103 -19.82 -23.10 -12.01
CA ILE A 103 -19.96 -23.72 -10.69
C ILE A 103 -21.35 -23.46 -10.12
N ALA A 104 -21.85 -22.22 -10.20
CA ALA A 104 -23.18 -21.86 -9.72
C ALA A 104 -24.29 -22.64 -10.44
N GLU A 105 -24.25 -22.70 -11.77
CA GLU A 105 -25.19 -23.51 -12.57
C GLU A 105 -25.12 -25.00 -12.22
N ALA A 106 -23.91 -25.54 -12.05
CA ALA A 106 -23.70 -26.93 -11.67
C ALA A 106 -24.15 -27.23 -10.22
N PHE A 107 -24.10 -26.23 -9.35
CA PHE A 107 -24.60 -26.34 -7.99
C PHE A 107 -26.13 -26.35 -7.98
N ASP A 108 -26.75 -25.39 -8.66
CA ASP A 108 -28.22 -25.23 -8.74
C ASP A 108 -28.91 -26.43 -9.39
N ASN A 109 -28.29 -27.03 -10.41
CA ASN A 109 -28.84 -28.20 -11.11
C ASN A 109 -28.45 -29.55 -10.46
N GLY A 110 -27.62 -29.52 -9.41
CA GLY A 110 -27.12 -30.68 -8.68
C GLY A 110 -26.08 -31.54 -9.42
N ASP A 111 -25.57 -31.11 -10.57
CA ASP A 111 -24.53 -31.82 -11.32
C ASP A 111 -23.22 -31.84 -10.56
N LEU A 112 -22.92 -30.79 -9.79
CA LEU A 112 -21.70 -30.71 -8.99
C LEU A 112 -21.63 -31.85 -7.96
N ALA A 113 -22.77 -32.19 -7.33
CA ALA A 113 -22.85 -33.29 -6.37
C ALA A 113 -22.79 -34.68 -7.04
N LYS A 114 -23.27 -34.80 -8.28
CA LYS A 114 -23.29 -36.06 -9.03
C LYS A 114 -21.92 -36.41 -9.61
N ASP A 115 -21.22 -35.45 -10.21
CA ASP A 115 -19.89 -35.62 -10.78
C ASP A 115 -18.95 -34.45 -10.42
N PRO A 116 -18.42 -34.42 -9.18
CA PRO A 116 -17.54 -33.35 -8.74
C PRO A 116 -16.22 -33.28 -9.53
N LYS A 117 -15.77 -34.42 -10.08
CA LYS A 117 -14.49 -34.52 -10.81
C LYS A 117 -14.50 -33.71 -12.10
N LYS A 118 -15.66 -33.61 -12.76
CA LYS A 118 -15.84 -32.79 -13.96
C LYS A 118 -15.51 -31.31 -13.72
N TYR A 119 -15.84 -30.80 -12.54
CA TYR A 119 -15.66 -29.39 -12.17
C TYR A 119 -14.36 -29.13 -11.40
N LYS A 120 -13.48 -30.14 -11.27
CA LYS A 120 -12.25 -30.03 -10.47
C LYS A 120 -11.43 -28.81 -10.86
N VAL A 121 -11.15 -28.61 -12.15
CA VAL A 121 -10.31 -27.49 -12.63
C VAL A 121 -10.94 -26.14 -12.29
N ASP A 122 -12.25 -26.03 -12.43
CA ASP A 122 -13.01 -24.82 -12.14
C ASP A 122 -12.94 -24.50 -10.63
N LEU A 123 -13.19 -25.49 -9.77
CA LEU A 123 -13.05 -25.35 -8.32
C LEU A 123 -11.62 -24.92 -7.94
N PHE A 124 -10.60 -25.60 -8.45
CA PHE A 124 -9.20 -25.23 -8.18
C PHE A 124 -8.89 -23.80 -8.62
N SER A 125 -9.49 -23.31 -9.70
CA SER A 125 -9.25 -21.94 -10.17
C SER A 125 -9.76 -20.89 -9.16
N ILE A 126 -10.98 -21.07 -8.65
CA ILE A 126 -11.55 -20.17 -7.62
C ILE A 126 -10.76 -20.26 -6.31
N PHE A 127 -10.51 -21.48 -5.81
CA PHE A 127 -9.83 -21.68 -4.54
C PHE A 127 -8.35 -21.24 -4.57
N ASN A 128 -7.66 -21.41 -5.71
CA ASN A 128 -6.31 -20.84 -5.90
C ASN A 128 -6.32 -19.31 -5.87
N TYR A 129 -7.36 -18.69 -6.45
CA TYR A 129 -7.50 -17.24 -6.40
C TYR A 129 -7.72 -16.77 -4.94
N PHE A 130 -8.63 -17.39 -4.19
CA PHE A 130 -8.83 -17.06 -2.77
C PHE A 130 -7.59 -17.33 -1.91
N GLU A 131 -6.86 -18.42 -2.14
CA GLU A 131 -5.59 -18.69 -1.44
C GLU A 131 -4.53 -17.62 -1.76
N SER A 132 -4.47 -17.14 -3.01
CA SER A 132 -3.57 -16.04 -3.38
C SER A 132 -3.91 -14.74 -2.62
N ILE A 133 -5.20 -14.42 -2.49
CA ILE A 133 -5.67 -13.28 -1.67
C ILE A 133 -5.27 -13.50 -0.21
N ALA A 134 -5.53 -14.68 0.34
CA ALA A 134 -5.22 -15.01 1.72
C ALA A 134 -3.73 -14.96 2.04
N ILE A 135 -2.88 -15.44 1.12
CA ILE A 135 -1.42 -15.28 1.20
C ILE A 135 -1.05 -13.80 1.22
N GLY A 136 -1.67 -12.98 0.37
CA GLY A 136 -1.43 -11.54 0.34
C GLY A 136 -1.79 -10.83 1.65
N VAL A 137 -2.90 -11.22 2.29
CA VAL A 137 -3.29 -10.74 3.64
C VAL A 137 -2.26 -11.19 4.67
N SER A 138 -1.93 -12.49 4.73
CA SER A 138 -0.99 -13.04 5.72
C SER A 138 0.42 -12.42 5.66
N ARG A 139 0.84 -11.95 4.48
CA ARG A 139 2.13 -11.28 4.25
C ARG A 139 2.07 -9.75 4.39
N GLY A 140 0.93 -9.21 4.83
CA GLY A 140 0.70 -7.77 4.97
C GLY A 140 0.73 -6.99 3.65
N GLN A 141 0.62 -7.68 2.50
CA GLN A 141 0.57 -7.05 1.18
C GLN A 141 -0.82 -6.54 0.84
N TYR A 142 -1.86 -7.15 1.42
CA TYR A 142 -3.24 -6.72 1.32
C TYR A 142 -3.78 -6.26 2.65
N ASP A 143 -4.77 -5.38 2.59
CA ASP A 143 -5.48 -4.88 3.73
C ASP A 143 -6.59 -5.86 4.14
N GLU A 144 -6.51 -6.39 5.36
CA GLU A 144 -7.41 -7.46 5.82
C GLU A 144 -8.85 -6.97 5.95
N GLU A 145 -9.06 -5.74 6.42
CA GLU A 145 -10.40 -5.18 6.62
C GLU A 145 -11.12 -5.02 5.28
N ILE A 146 -10.41 -4.54 4.26
CA ILE A 146 -10.96 -4.40 2.90
C ILE A 146 -11.24 -5.78 2.28
N VAL A 147 -10.32 -6.73 2.41
CA VAL A 147 -10.54 -8.10 1.91
C VAL A 147 -11.75 -8.74 2.58
N ARG A 148 -11.88 -8.56 3.90
CA ARG A 148 -13.02 -9.06 4.66
C ARG A 148 -14.33 -8.44 4.16
N ASP A 149 -14.42 -7.11 4.12
CA ASP A 149 -15.62 -6.39 3.68
C ASP A 149 -16.10 -6.82 2.28
N GLN A 150 -15.17 -7.07 1.36
CA GLN A 150 -15.51 -7.41 -0.03
C GLN A 150 -15.70 -8.91 -0.28
N LEU A 151 -14.92 -9.78 0.37
CA LEU A 151 -14.84 -11.20 0.01
C LEU A 151 -15.28 -12.16 1.12
N GLU A 152 -15.57 -11.70 2.35
CA GLU A 152 -15.97 -12.57 3.47
C GLU A 152 -17.18 -13.45 3.10
N HIS A 153 -18.28 -12.82 2.67
CA HIS A 153 -19.49 -13.56 2.30
C HIS A 153 -19.25 -14.55 1.16
N ILE A 154 -18.42 -14.20 0.19
CA ILE A 154 -18.12 -15.03 -0.98
C ILE A 154 -17.29 -16.24 -0.54
N ILE A 155 -16.15 -16.01 0.12
CA ILE A 155 -15.26 -17.08 0.57
C ILE A 155 -15.98 -18.02 1.54
N VAL A 156 -16.74 -17.47 2.50
CA VAL A 156 -17.51 -18.28 3.46
C VAL A 156 -18.55 -19.15 2.75
N SER A 157 -19.32 -18.60 1.80
CA SER A 157 -20.29 -19.37 1.03
C SER A 157 -19.60 -20.49 0.24
N TYR A 158 -18.56 -20.19 -0.53
CA TYR A 158 -17.84 -21.22 -1.30
C TYR A 158 -17.26 -22.32 -0.41
N VAL A 159 -16.67 -21.98 0.73
CA VAL A 159 -16.11 -22.99 1.65
C VAL A 159 -17.22 -23.83 2.28
N ASP A 160 -18.31 -23.21 2.75
CA ASP A 160 -19.43 -23.93 3.36
C ASP A 160 -20.14 -24.85 2.35
N ASP A 161 -20.45 -24.32 1.16
CA ASP A 161 -21.23 -25.00 0.14
C ASP A 161 -20.46 -26.10 -0.58
N ILE A 162 -19.13 -26.00 -0.68
CA ILE A 162 -18.32 -26.90 -1.49
C ILE A 162 -17.44 -27.83 -0.64
N ILE A 163 -16.78 -27.29 0.39
CA ILE A 163 -15.84 -28.05 1.22
C ILE A 163 -16.57 -28.68 2.42
N VAL A 164 -17.27 -27.87 3.22
CA VAL A 164 -17.89 -28.33 4.47
C VAL A 164 -19.08 -29.26 4.19
N SER A 165 -19.90 -28.93 3.20
CA SER A 165 -21.00 -29.78 2.72
C SER A 165 -20.51 -31.16 2.23
N GLY A 166 -19.26 -31.25 1.75
CA GLY A 166 -18.69 -32.43 1.11
C GLY A 166 -19.09 -32.63 -0.36
N VAL A 167 -19.78 -31.66 -0.98
CA VAL A 167 -20.27 -31.75 -2.37
C VAL A 167 -19.13 -31.90 -3.38
N SER A 168 -17.97 -31.29 -3.14
CA SER A 168 -16.80 -31.39 -4.03
C SER A 168 -16.15 -32.78 -4.09
N GLY A 169 -16.50 -33.71 -3.19
CA GLY A 169 -15.74 -34.93 -3.00
C GLY A 169 -14.29 -34.70 -2.55
N TRP A 170 -13.93 -33.47 -2.15
CA TRP A 170 -12.71 -33.22 -1.41
C TRP A 170 -12.80 -33.90 -0.05
N PRO A 171 -11.67 -34.43 0.48
CA PRO A 171 -11.68 -34.93 1.84
C PRO A 171 -12.27 -33.83 2.71
N LYS A 172 -13.32 -34.17 3.49
CA LYS A 172 -13.87 -33.23 4.48
C LYS A 172 -12.67 -32.74 5.27
N VAL A 173 -12.37 -31.45 5.18
CA VAL A 173 -11.24 -30.86 5.87
C VAL A 173 -11.54 -31.03 7.35
N SER A 174 -10.99 -32.10 7.92
CA SER A 174 -11.00 -32.29 9.36
C SER A 174 -10.11 -31.18 9.92
N VAL A 175 -10.56 -30.58 11.02
CA VAL A 175 -9.88 -29.47 11.68
C VAL A 175 -8.49 -29.96 12.11
N GLY A 176 -7.47 -29.86 11.25
CA GLY A 176 -6.10 -30.30 11.56
C GLY A 176 -5.24 -30.87 10.43
N GLU A 177 -5.80 -31.29 9.28
CA GLU A 177 -5.02 -31.81 8.14
C GLU A 177 -5.07 -30.85 6.94
N ASP A 178 -4.28 -29.78 7.02
CA ASP A 178 -4.24 -28.69 6.04
C ASP A 178 -3.13 -28.94 4.98
N GLU A 179 -3.42 -29.72 3.92
CA GLU A 179 -2.52 -29.85 2.75
C GLU A 179 -2.84 -28.87 1.62
N TYR A 180 -4.07 -28.38 1.52
CA TYR A 180 -4.51 -27.48 0.44
C TYR A 180 -5.26 -26.25 1.01
N PHE A 181 -4.85 -25.05 0.56
CA PHE A 181 -5.48 -23.75 0.85
C PHE A 181 -5.43 -23.29 2.32
N ASN A 182 -4.28 -23.48 2.98
CA ASN A 182 -4.11 -23.25 4.41
C ASN A 182 -4.39 -21.80 4.83
N HIS A 183 -3.99 -20.81 4.01
CA HIS A 183 -4.16 -19.41 4.36
C HIS A 183 -5.63 -19.01 4.24
N MET A 184 -6.30 -19.46 3.18
CA MET A 184 -7.73 -19.24 3.00
C MET A 184 -8.56 -19.93 4.08
N MET A 185 -8.25 -21.19 4.41
CA MET A 185 -8.94 -21.91 5.49
C MET A 185 -8.72 -21.25 6.85
N LYS A 186 -7.55 -20.64 7.09
CA LYS A 186 -7.30 -19.82 8.27
C LYS A 186 -8.22 -18.59 8.30
N LEU A 187 -8.27 -17.80 7.22
CA LEU A 187 -9.18 -16.64 7.14
C LEU A 187 -10.64 -17.03 7.34
N TYR A 188 -11.08 -18.12 6.71
CA TYR A 188 -12.43 -18.65 6.89
C TYR A 188 -12.76 -18.96 8.36
N ARG A 189 -11.84 -19.61 9.09
CA ARG A 189 -12.04 -19.93 10.52
C ARG A 189 -12.07 -18.66 11.38
N GLU A 190 -11.23 -17.68 11.07
CA GLU A 190 -11.18 -16.40 11.77
C GLU A 190 -12.47 -15.59 11.56
N TRP A 191 -12.97 -15.52 10.32
CA TRP A 191 -14.19 -14.78 10.00
C TRP A 191 -15.45 -15.47 10.51
N LYS A 192 -15.53 -16.80 10.46
CA LYS A 192 -16.69 -17.55 10.97
C LYS A 192 -16.81 -17.52 12.50
N ALA A 193 -15.71 -17.27 13.21
CA ALA A 193 -15.70 -17.17 14.66
C ALA A 193 -16.00 -15.75 15.19
N ALA A 194 -15.95 -14.73 14.32
CA ALA A 194 -16.16 -13.32 14.65
C ALA A 194 -17.63 -12.93 14.54
#